data_AF-A0A0R2RW17-F1
#
_entry.id   AF-A0A0R2RW17-F1
#
_cell.length_a   1.000
_cell.length_b   1.000
_cell.length_c   1.000
_cell.angle_alpha   90.00
_cell.angle_beta   90.00
_cell.angle_gamma   90.00
#
_symmetry.space_group_name_H-M   'P 1'
#
loop_
_entity.id
_entity.type
_entity.pdbx_description
1 polymer ?
#
loop_
_entity_poly.entity_id
_entity_poly.type
_entity_poly.pdbx_seq_one_letter_code
_entity_poly.pdbx_strand_id
1 'polypeptide(L)'
;MHPDLLLLIGISFSMGFTPGPNNAVASYSGFNFGIKKTIPLIFGVGLGYTLLVILVNYVLISTFQKFPIIQEIIRTLGTIFLFYLAYKIAFSSVSTESKKENPVKFLDTFLFQFVNPKGVMAAMTLISKFVLQEDYFRTSITVILVCAATAFLSITAWTFLGKFLRKFATNNSFIKRFNYAMSLLIVVCIVGFYI
;
A
#
# COMPACT_ATOMS: atom_id res chain seq x y z
N MET A 1 19.54 -19.91 -8.83
CA MET A 1 18.23 -19.19 -8.81
C MET A 1 17.46 -19.65 -7.59
N HIS A 2 16.62 -18.80 -6.99
CA HIS A 2 15.66 -19.26 -5.97
C HIS A 2 14.80 -20.37 -6.61
N PRO A 3 14.64 -21.55 -5.98
CA PRO A 3 13.98 -22.71 -6.60
C PRO A 3 12.56 -22.38 -7.11
N ASP A 4 11.86 -21.46 -6.44
CA ASP A 4 10.52 -20.99 -6.80
C ASP A 4 10.43 -19.50 -7.18
N LEU A 5 11.41 -18.93 -7.88
CA LEU A 5 11.43 -17.49 -8.19
C LEU A 5 10.17 -17.00 -8.93
N LEU A 6 9.67 -17.76 -9.90
CA LEU A 6 8.45 -17.42 -10.65
C LEU A 6 7.22 -17.39 -9.75
N LEU A 7 7.12 -18.34 -8.82
CA LEU A 7 6.05 -18.44 -7.82
C LEU A 7 6.12 -17.26 -6.84
N LEU A 8 7.32 -16.92 -6.36
CA LEU A 8 7.55 -15.74 -5.53
C LEU A 8 7.09 -14.45 -6.24
N ILE A 9 7.51 -14.25 -7.49
CA ILE A 9 7.10 -13.08 -8.28
C ILE A 9 5.58 -13.07 -8.47
N GLY A 10 4.98 -14.19 -8.88
CA GLY A 10 3.54 -14.29 -9.13
C GLY A 10 2.70 -14.00 -7.88
N ILE A 11 3.05 -14.57 -6.73
CA ILE A 11 2.35 -14.33 -5.46
C ILE A 11 2.58 -12.89 -5.00
N SER A 12 3.81 -12.37 -5.07
CA SER A 12 4.10 -10.98 -4.71
C SER A 12 3.28 -10.01 -5.56
N PHE A 13 3.24 -10.21 -6.88
CA PHE A 13 2.45 -9.38 -7.81
C PHE A 13 0.95 -9.45 -7.48
N SER A 14 0.41 -10.63 -7.25
CA SER A 14 -0.99 -10.80 -6.84
C SER A 14 -1.31 -10.00 -5.57
N MET A 15 -0.49 -10.13 -4.53
CA MET A 15 -0.69 -9.39 -3.28
C MET A 15 -0.48 -7.88 -3.42
N GLY A 16 0.48 -7.45 -4.25
CA GLY A 16 0.84 -6.05 -4.42
C GLY A 16 -0.11 -5.27 -5.33
N PHE A 17 -0.51 -5.85 -6.47
CA PHE A 17 -1.32 -5.17 -7.49
C PHE A 17 -2.82 -5.25 -7.22
N THR A 18 -3.28 -6.22 -6.43
CA THR A 18 -4.68 -6.26 -5.99
C THR A 18 -5.07 -4.93 -5.35
N PRO A 19 -6.30 -4.45 -5.57
CA PRO A 19 -6.76 -3.21 -4.96
C PRO A 19 -6.59 -3.25 -3.44
N GLY A 20 -6.15 -2.14 -2.87
CA GLY A 20 -5.78 -2.02 -1.46
C GLY A 20 -5.72 -0.56 -1.03
N PRO A 21 -5.53 -0.28 0.26
CA PRO A 21 -5.55 1.09 0.75
C PRO A 21 -4.47 1.97 0.12
N ASN A 22 -3.22 1.50 0.05
CA ASN A 22 -2.12 2.20 -0.64
C ASN A 22 -2.48 2.52 -2.09
N ASN A 23 -3.04 1.54 -2.79
CA ASN A 23 -3.39 1.60 -4.21
C ASN A 23 -4.51 2.63 -4.47
N ALA A 24 -5.55 2.65 -3.63
CA ALA A 24 -6.61 3.66 -3.67
C ALA A 24 -6.06 5.07 -3.48
N VAL A 25 -5.19 5.25 -2.50
CA VAL A 25 -4.60 6.55 -2.16
C VAL A 25 -3.65 7.03 -3.27
N ALA A 26 -2.89 6.12 -3.89
CA ALA A 26 -2.05 6.41 -5.05
C ALA A 26 -2.87 6.82 -6.28
N SER A 27 -3.94 6.09 -6.58
CA SER A 27 -4.89 6.44 -7.64
C SER A 27 -5.56 7.79 -7.38
N TYR A 28 -6.04 8.02 -6.16
CA TYR A 28 -6.57 9.31 -5.74
C TYR A 28 -5.56 10.45 -5.95
N SER A 29 -4.31 10.25 -5.52
CA SER A 29 -3.26 11.27 -5.63
C SER A 29 -2.86 11.52 -7.09
N GLY A 30 -2.71 10.47 -7.90
CA GLY A 30 -2.42 10.59 -9.32
C GLY A 30 -3.54 11.28 -10.10
N PHE A 31 -4.79 11.04 -9.72
CA PHE A 31 -5.97 11.66 -10.31
C PHE A 31 -6.09 13.15 -9.97
N ASN A 32 -5.97 13.52 -8.68
CA ASN A 32 -6.24 14.88 -8.21
C ASN A 32 -5.00 15.80 -8.23
N PHE A 33 -3.80 15.26 -7.99
CA PHE A 33 -2.57 16.06 -7.86
C PHE A 33 -1.55 15.80 -8.97
N GLY A 34 -1.72 14.74 -9.76
CA GLY A 34 -0.82 14.35 -10.84
C GLY A 34 0.43 13.61 -10.36
N ILE A 35 1.23 13.12 -11.32
CA ILE A 35 2.37 12.24 -11.05
C ILE A 35 3.45 12.94 -10.21
N LYS A 36 3.88 14.15 -10.60
CA LYS A 36 4.97 14.88 -9.93
C LYS A 36 4.73 15.07 -8.44
N LYS A 37 3.49 15.41 -8.05
CA LYS A 37 3.10 15.60 -6.65
C LYS A 37 2.87 14.27 -5.89
N THR A 38 2.78 13.15 -6.60
CA THR A 38 2.58 11.81 -6.03
C THR A 38 3.89 11.05 -5.83
N ILE A 39 5.02 11.54 -6.34
CA ILE A 39 6.35 10.93 -6.15
C ILE A 39 6.67 10.69 -4.67
N PRO A 40 6.45 11.64 -3.73
CA PRO A 40 6.71 11.39 -2.31
C PRO A 40 5.91 10.21 -1.74
N LEU A 41 4.65 10.03 -2.18
CA LEU A 41 3.83 8.88 -1.81
C LEU A 41 4.40 7.58 -2.36
N ILE A 42 4.82 7.56 -3.63
CA ILE A 42 5.41 6.37 -4.27
C ILE A 42 6.62 5.88 -3.47
N PHE A 43 7.53 6.79 -3.13
CA PHE A 43 8.69 6.46 -2.32
C PHE A 43 8.33 6.10 -0.88
N GLY A 44 7.34 6.77 -0.28
CA GLY A 44 6.89 6.44 1.07
C GLY A 44 6.36 5.02 1.17
N VAL A 45 5.51 4.62 0.21
CA VAL A 45 5.01 3.23 0.14
C VAL A 45 6.13 2.25 -0.19
N GLY A 46 6.93 2.50 -1.23
CA GLY A 46 7.96 1.58 -1.69
C GLY A 46 9.05 1.34 -0.64
N LEU A 47 9.62 2.42 -0.08
CA LEU A 47 10.66 2.32 0.95
C LEU A 47 10.09 1.85 2.29
N GLY A 48 8.90 2.30 2.68
CA GLY A 48 8.25 1.86 3.91
C GLY A 48 7.94 0.37 3.88
N TYR A 49 7.45 -0.15 2.75
CA TYR A 49 7.15 -1.57 2.60
C TYR A 49 8.43 -2.41 2.54
N THR A 50 9.46 -1.90 1.86
CA THR A 50 10.78 -2.56 1.82
C THR A 50 11.36 -2.69 3.24
N LEU A 51 11.31 -1.61 4.03
CA LEU A 51 11.77 -1.64 5.42
C LEU A 51 10.92 -2.59 6.27
N LEU A 52 9.60 -2.59 6.10
CA LEU A 52 8.71 -3.55 6.77
C LEU A 52 9.13 -5.00 6.48
N VAL A 53 9.37 -5.34 5.22
CA VAL A 53 9.79 -6.71 4.81
C VAL A 53 11.13 -7.08 5.45
N ILE A 54 12.09 -6.15 5.50
CA ILE A 54 13.36 -6.35 6.20
C ILE A 54 13.11 -6.64 7.68
N LEU A 55 12.32 -5.83 8.38
CA LEU A 55 12.02 -6.05 9.79
C LEU A 55 11.29 -7.39 10.02
N VAL A 56 10.38 -7.77 9.10
CA VAL A 56 9.69 -9.06 9.18
C VAL A 56 10.64 -10.23 8.99
N ASN A 57 11.60 -10.11 8.07
CA ASN A 57 12.62 -11.12 7.81
C ASN A 57 13.52 -11.41 9.01
N TYR A 58 13.93 -10.38 9.74
CA TYR A 58 14.95 -10.50 10.78
C TYR A 58 14.40 -10.50 12.21
N VAL A 59 13.25 -9.88 12.47
CA VAL A 59 12.83 -9.52 13.84
C VAL A 59 11.43 -10.05 14.19
N LEU A 60 10.49 -10.05 13.24
CA LEU A 60 9.08 -10.03 13.63
C LEU A 60 8.32 -11.35 13.54
N ILE A 61 8.77 -12.38 12.79
CA ILE A 61 7.94 -13.60 12.62
C ILE A 61 7.71 -14.30 13.98
N SER A 62 8.75 -14.52 14.76
CA SER A 62 8.63 -15.15 16.09
C SER A 62 7.94 -14.24 17.10
N THR A 63 8.09 -12.92 16.97
CA THR A 63 7.48 -11.91 17.85
C THR A 63 5.97 -11.82 17.62
N PHE A 64 5.50 -11.78 16.36
CA PHE A 64 4.08 -11.73 16.03
C PHE A 64 3.33 -12.99 16.41
N GLN A 65 3.99 -14.16 16.34
CA GLN A 65 3.42 -15.42 16.82
C GLN A 65 3.29 -15.44 18.35
N LYS A 66 4.24 -14.86 19.08
CA LYS A 66 4.24 -14.81 20.55
C LYS A 66 3.34 -13.73 21.14
N PHE A 67 3.16 -12.61 20.44
CA PHE A 67 2.38 -11.46 20.93
C PHE A 67 1.28 -11.07 19.92
N PRO A 68 0.17 -11.83 19.86
CA PRO A 68 -0.97 -11.51 18.98
C PRO A 68 -1.53 -10.10 19.20
N ILE A 69 -1.43 -9.58 20.43
CA ILE A 69 -1.89 -8.23 20.79
C ILE A 69 -1.25 -7.13 19.93
N ILE A 70 -0.01 -7.31 19.47
CA ILE A 70 0.67 -6.34 18.60
C ILE A 70 -0.05 -6.27 17.24
N GLN A 71 -0.48 -7.43 16.71
CA GLN A 71 -1.24 -7.49 15.47
C GLN A 71 -2.59 -6.78 15.60
N GLU A 72 -3.25 -6.93 16.76
CA GLU A 72 -4.52 -6.29 17.05
C GLU A 72 -4.39 -4.76 17.18
N ILE A 73 -3.35 -4.28 17.85
CA ILE A 73 -3.04 -2.84 17.95
C ILE A 73 -2.78 -2.26 16.56
N ILE A 74 -1.93 -2.92 15.76
CA ILE A 74 -1.64 -2.52 14.37
C ILE A 74 -2.92 -2.47 13.54
N ARG A 75 -3.73 -3.53 13.58
CA ARG A 75 -5.01 -3.58 12.85
C ARG A 75 -5.93 -2.44 13.26
N THR A 76 -6.06 -2.17 14.56
CA THR A 76 -6.96 -1.12 15.09
C THR A 76 -6.49 0.28 14.70
N LEU A 77 -5.21 0.61 14.90
CA LEU A 77 -4.65 1.91 14.51
C LEU A 77 -4.72 2.12 12.99
N GLY A 78 -4.41 1.07 12.21
CA GLY A 78 -4.55 1.07 10.76
C GLY A 78 -5.99 1.35 10.32
N THR A 79 -6.97 0.68 10.92
CA THR A 79 -8.40 0.91 10.66
C THR A 79 -8.82 2.36 10.92
N ILE A 80 -8.45 2.92 12.08
CA ILE A 80 -8.78 4.32 12.42
C ILE A 80 -8.19 5.29 11.39
N PHE A 81 -6.91 5.11 11.06
CA PHE A 81 -6.24 5.95 10.06
C PHE A 81 -6.87 5.82 8.66
N LEU A 82 -7.26 4.61 8.27
CA LEU A 82 -7.91 4.39 6.97
C LEU A 82 -9.32 4.98 6.89
N PHE A 83 -10.11 4.93 7.97
CA PHE A 83 -11.38 5.67 8.01
C PHE A 83 -11.18 7.17 7.88
N TYR A 84 -10.17 7.73 8.59
CA TYR A 84 -9.79 9.13 8.43
C TYR A 84 -9.44 9.47 6.97
N LEU A 85 -8.65 8.61 6.31
CA LEU A 85 -8.23 8.81 4.93
C LEU A 85 -9.37 8.64 3.93
N ALA A 86 -10.25 7.65 4.13
CA ALA A 86 -11.45 7.42 3.34
C ALA A 86 -12.40 8.63 3.43
N TYR A 87 -12.60 9.18 4.63
CA TYR A 87 -13.37 10.41 4.83
C TYR A 87 -12.75 11.59 4.08
N LYS A 88 -11.44 11.81 4.25
CA LYS A 88 -10.73 12.90 3.58
C LYS A 88 -10.80 12.81 2.05
N ILE A 89 -10.73 11.60 1.50
CA ILE A 89 -10.87 11.34 0.06
C ILE A 89 -12.31 11.59 -0.40
N ALA A 90 -13.32 11.09 0.32
CA ALA A 90 -14.72 11.23 -0.05
C ALA A 90 -15.18 12.69 -0.09
N PHE A 91 -14.71 13.51 0.86
CA PHE A 91 -15.13 14.90 1.02
C PHE A 91 -14.09 15.91 0.54
N SER A 92 -13.13 15.49 -0.28
CA SER A 92 -12.19 16.44 -0.90
C SER A 92 -12.93 17.41 -1.81
N SER A 93 -12.57 18.68 -1.67
CA SER A 93 -13.19 19.77 -2.39
C SER A 93 -12.80 19.72 -3.87
N VAL A 94 -13.79 19.80 -4.74
CA VAL A 94 -13.58 20.07 -6.17
C VAL A 94 -13.44 21.58 -6.34
N SER A 95 -12.48 22.21 -5.67
CA SER A 95 -12.32 23.67 -5.74
C SER A 95 -11.50 24.05 -6.96
N THR A 96 -12.11 24.80 -7.89
CA THR A 96 -11.43 25.52 -8.98
C THR A 96 -10.63 26.73 -8.48
N GLU A 97 -10.86 27.16 -7.23
CA GLU A 97 -10.14 28.25 -6.57
C GLU A 97 -9.27 27.75 -5.41
N SER A 98 -7.95 27.83 -5.62
CA SER A 98 -6.84 28.12 -4.69
C SER A 98 -6.78 27.57 -3.24
N LYS A 99 -7.71 26.75 -2.74
CA LYS A 99 -7.42 25.93 -1.55
C LYS A 99 -6.48 24.81 -1.99
N LYS A 100 -5.19 25.00 -1.70
CA LYS A 100 -4.14 23.98 -1.86
C LYS A 100 -4.48 22.79 -0.96
N GLU A 101 -5.31 21.87 -1.45
CA GLU A 101 -5.30 20.53 -0.90
C GLU A 101 -3.89 19.96 -1.04
N ASN A 102 -3.31 19.59 0.09
CA ASN A 102 -1.96 19.07 0.10
C ASN A 102 -1.98 17.60 -0.31
N PRO A 103 -1.11 17.19 -1.27
CA PRO A 103 -0.94 15.78 -1.60
C PRO A 103 -0.50 15.01 -0.36
N VAL A 104 -0.75 13.71 -0.38
CA VAL A 104 -0.34 12.80 0.69
C VAL A 104 1.19 12.82 0.82
N LYS A 105 1.71 12.95 2.04
CA LYS A 105 3.14 13.12 2.29
C LYS A 105 3.86 11.78 2.36
N PHE A 106 5.16 11.81 2.07
CA PHE A 106 6.06 10.66 2.21
C PHE A 106 5.92 9.98 3.58
N LEU A 107 6.06 10.77 4.67
CA LEU A 107 6.11 10.24 6.03
C LEU A 107 4.80 9.53 6.41
N ASP A 108 3.65 10.10 6.03
CA ASP A 108 2.34 9.50 6.27
C ASP A 108 2.26 8.12 5.63
N THR A 109 2.64 8.02 4.34
CA THR A 109 2.60 6.75 3.60
C THR A 109 3.67 5.75 4.03
N PHE A 110 4.82 6.24 4.48
CA PHE A 110 5.91 5.41 4.99
C PHE A 110 5.52 4.74 6.32
N LEU A 111 5.08 5.55 7.29
CA LEU A 111 4.63 5.06 8.59
C LEU A 111 3.39 4.17 8.48
N PHE A 112 2.51 4.47 7.50
CA PHE A 112 1.34 3.67 7.25
C PHE A 112 1.67 2.20 6.89
N GLN A 113 2.84 1.92 6.30
CA GLN A 113 3.18 0.53 5.94
C GLN A 113 3.25 -0.38 7.17
N PHE A 114 3.67 0.14 8.32
CA PHE A 114 3.78 -0.64 9.57
C PHE A 114 2.44 -0.92 10.23
N VAL A 115 1.41 -0.12 9.91
CA VAL A 115 0.06 -0.29 10.43
C VAL A 115 -0.94 -0.81 9.38
N ASN A 116 -0.45 -1.16 8.19
CA ASN A 116 -1.26 -1.69 7.09
C ASN A 116 -1.31 -3.23 7.17
N PRO A 117 -2.38 -3.85 7.68
CA PRO A 117 -2.42 -5.29 7.87
C PRO A 117 -2.32 -6.06 6.55
N LYS A 118 -2.76 -5.50 5.41
CA LYS A 118 -2.52 -6.09 4.08
C LYS A 118 -1.03 -6.24 3.80
N GLY A 119 -0.26 -5.18 4.05
CA GLY A 119 1.18 -5.16 3.83
C GLY A 119 1.89 -6.12 4.78
N VAL A 120 1.56 -6.07 6.07
CA VAL A 120 2.15 -6.94 7.10
C VAL A 120 1.90 -8.42 6.78
N MET A 121 0.66 -8.82 6.47
CA MET A 121 0.31 -10.20 6.13
C MET A 121 1.02 -10.67 4.84
N ALA A 122 1.11 -9.81 3.83
CA ALA A 122 1.83 -10.13 2.61
C ALA A 122 3.33 -10.36 2.88
N ALA A 123 3.97 -9.48 3.67
CA ALA A 123 5.36 -9.62 4.06
C ALA A 123 5.59 -10.92 4.84
N MET A 124 4.75 -11.22 5.83
CA MET A 124 4.82 -12.47 6.59
C MET A 124 4.68 -13.69 5.68
N THR A 125 3.69 -13.70 4.80
CA THR A 125 3.44 -14.85 3.90
C THR A 125 4.63 -15.10 2.97
N LEU A 126 5.18 -14.04 2.36
CA LEU A 126 6.28 -14.16 1.42
C LEU A 126 7.57 -14.59 2.11
N ILE A 127 7.88 -14.02 3.28
CA ILE A 127 9.06 -14.42 4.05
C ILE A 127 8.93 -15.84 4.57
N SER A 128 7.82 -16.20 5.21
CA SER A 128 7.62 -17.55 5.76
C SER A 128 7.64 -18.64 4.70
N LYS A 129 7.24 -18.34 3.47
CA LYS A 129 7.18 -19.32 2.38
C LYS A 129 8.48 -19.41 1.58
N PHE A 130 9.17 -18.29 1.36
CA PHE A 130 10.27 -18.22 0.39
C PHE A 130 11.64 -17.90 1.00
N VAL A 131 11.75 -17.71 2.32
CA VAL A 131 13.07 -17.61 2.96
C VAL A 131 13.45 -18.97 3.52
N LEU A 132 14.53 -19.56 3.00
CA LEU A 132 14.99 -20.91 3.32
C LEU A 132 16.14 -20.85 4.33
N GLN A 133 16.07 -21.65 5.39
CA GLN A 133 17.09 -21.64 6.46
C GLN A 133 18.48 -22.05 5.96
N GLU A 134 18.55 -23.04 5.05
CA GLU A 134 19.82 -23.55 4.50
C GLU A 134 20.56 -22.53 3.62
N ASP A 135 19.84 -21.55 3.07
CA ASP A 135 20.37 -20.50 2.18
C ASP A 135 19.78 -19.13 2.53
N TYR A 136 19.78 -18.84 3.84
CA TYR A 136 19.03 -17.73 4.43
C TYR A 136 19.39 -16.37 3.82
N PHE A 137 20.69 -16.06 3.70
CA PHE A 137 21.12 -14.76 3.19
C PHE A 137 20.67 -14.52 1.74
N ARG A 138 20.87 -15.50 0.85
CA ARG A 138 20.55 -15.35 -0.57
C ARG A 138 19.04 -15.30 -0.79
N THR A 139 18.29 -16.17 -0.12
CA THR A 139 16.81 -16.20 -0.24
C THR A 139 16.16 -14.97 0.39
N SER A 140 16.64 -14.50 1.54
CA SER A 140 16.20 -13.23 2.16
C SER A 140 16.36 -12.05 1.20
N ILE A 141 17.55 -11.85 0.65
CA ILE A 141 17.83 -10.75 -0.29
C ILE A 141 16.91 -10.86 -1.52
N THR A 142 16.73 -12.06 -2.05
CA THR A 142 15.87 -12.28 -3.21
C THR A 142 14.42 -11.89 -2.92
N VAL A 143 13.85 -12.33 -1.79
CA VAL A 143 12.48 -12.00 -1.39
C VAL A 143 12.34 -10.49 -1.14
N ILE A 144 13.27 -9.87 -0.43
CA ILE A 144 13.26 -8.42 -0.17
C ILE A 144 13.26 -7.63 -1.49
N LEU A 145 14.12 -8.00 -2.45
CA LEU A 145 14.20 -7.32 -3.76
C LEU A 145 12.92 -7.49 -4.57
N VAL A 146 12.32 -8.69 -4.60
CA VAL A 146 11.06 -8.93 -5.32
C VAL A 146 9.92 -8.15 -4.68
N CYS A 147 9.82 -8.14 -3.35
CA CYS A 147 8.82 -7.36 -2.62
C CYS A 147 8.98 -5.85 -2.86
N ALA A 148 10.21 -5.34 -2.81
CA ALA A 148 10.51 -3.94 -3.07
C ALA A 148 10.12 -3.54 -4.49
N ALA A 149 10.58 -4.31 -5.49
CA ALA A 149 10.25 -4.08 -6.90
C ALA A 149 8.73 -4.10 -7.12
N THR A 150 8.04 -5.09 -6.57
CA THR A 150 6.59 -5.22 -6.68
C THR A 150 5.86 -4.04 -6.04
N ALA A 151 6.30 -3.57 -4.88
CA ALA A 151 5.70 -2.41 -4.22
C ALA A 151 5.85 -1.14 -5.05
N PHE A 152 7.04 -0.87 -5.58
CA PHE A 152 7.29 0.29 -6.46
C PHE A 152 6.50 0.19 -7.77
N LEU A 153 6.47 -0.99 -8.40
CA LEU A 153 5.74 -1.20 -9.65
C LEU A 153 4.23 -1.04 -9.44
N SER A 154 3.68 -1.67 -8.42
CA SER A 154 2.25 -1.60 -8.11
C SER A 154 1.81 -0.17 -7.78
N ILE A 155 2.51 0.51 -6.86
CA ILE A 155 2.08 1.85 -6.45
C ILE A 155 2.20 2.87 -7.59
N THR A 156 3.21 2.69 -8.45
CA THR A 156 3.40 3.50 -9.66
C THR A 156 2.30 3.22 -10.68
N ALA A 157 1.96 1.96 -10.93
CA ALA A 157 0.89 1.57 -11.83
C ALA A 157 -0.48 2.14 -11.38
N TRP A 158 -0.80 2.04 -10.09
CA TRP A 158 -2.02 2.62 -9.52
C TRP A 158 -2.02 4.15 -9.55
N THR A 159 -0.86 4.80 -9.41
CA THR A 159 -0.73 6.24 -9.62
C THR A 159 -1.03 6.63 -11.07
N PHE A 160 -0.47 5.89 -12.04
CA PHE A 160 -0.74 6.12 -13.46
C PHE A 160 -2.19 5.85 -13.83
N LEU A 161 -2.82 4.81 -13.26
CA LEU A 161 -4.24 4.54 -13.43
C LEU A 161 -5.09 5.74 -13.03
N GLY A 162 -4.85 6.30 -11.84
CA GLY A 162 -5.52 7.52 -11.40
C GLY A 162 -5.31 8.69 -12.35
N LYS A 163 -4.07 8.93 -12.78
CA LYS A 163 -3.75 9.99 -13.74
C LYS A 163 -4.41 9.78 -15.11
N PHE A 164 -4.51 8.54 -15.56
CA PHE A 164 -5.17 8.18 -16.81
C PHE A 164 -6.68 8.44 -16.72
N LEU A 165 -7.32 8.00 -15.64
CA LEU A 165 -8.75 8.23 -15.40
C LEU A 165 -9.12 9.71 -15.30
N ARG A 166 -8.20 10.56 -14.85
CA ARG A 166 -8.40 12.02 -14.83
C ARG A 166 -8.66 12.61 -16.22
N LYS A 167 -8.18 11.98 -17.31
CA LYS A 167 -8.45 12.44 -18.69
C LYS A 167 -9.93 12.40 -19.06
N PHE A 168 -10.71 11.51 -18.43
CA PHE A 168 -12.14 11.35 -18.66
C PHE A 168 -13.01 12.19 -17.71
N ALA A 169 -12.39 12.87 -16.74
CA ALA A 169 -13.09 13.67 -15.74
C ALA A 169 -13.47 15.05 -16.28
N THR A 170 -14.48 15.08 -17.15
CA THR A 170 -14.94 16.30 -17.84
C THR A 170 -15.81 17.22 -16.98
N ASN A 171 -16.30 16.73 -15.82
CA ASN A 171 -17.15 17.50 -14.92
C ASN A 171 -16.86 17.16 -13.44
N ASN A 172 -17.34 18.03 -12.55
CA ASN A 172 -17.15 17.90 -11.10
C ASN A 172 -17.82 16.64 -10.53
N SER A 173 -18.91 16.18 -11.14
CA SER A 173 -19.61 14.96 -10.72
C SER A 173 -18.76 13.70 -10.93
N PHE A 174 -18.00 13.63 -12.02
CA PHE A 174 -17.08 12.52 -12.27
C PHE A 174 -15.95 12.48 -11.23
N ILE A 175 -15.37 13.65 -10.91
CA ILE A 175 -14.32 13.77 -9.89
C ILE A 175 -14.84 13.27 -8.54
N LYS A 176 -16.04 13.69 -8.12
CA LYS A 176 -16.68 13.22 -6.88
C LYS A 176 -16.93 11.72 -6.89
N ARG A 177 -17.49 11.17 -7.97
CA ARG A 177 -17.75 9.73 -8.11
C ARG A 177 -16.45 8.91 -8.02
N PHE A 178 -15.38 9.37 -8.66
CA PHE A 178 -14.07 8.72 -8.57
C PHE A 178 -13.53 8.74 -7.13
N ASN A 179 -13.61 9.89 -6.45
CA ASN A 179 -13.19 10.02 -5.06
C ASN A 179 -14.02 9.10 -4.13
N TYR A 180 -15.34 9.05 -4.31
CA TYR A 180 -16.20 8.11 -3.58
C TYR A 180 -15.86 6.65 -3.86
N ALA A 181 -15.53 6.29 -5.11
CA ALA A 181 -15.11 4.92 -5.45
C ALA A 181 -13.80 4.55 -4.74
N MET A 182 -12.82 5.44 -4.69
CA MET A 182 -11.56 5.21 -3.96
C MET A 182 -11.77 5.14 -2.44
N SER A 183 -12.63 5.99 -1.90
CA SER A 183 -13.02 5.94 -0.47
C SER A 183 -13.71 4.62 -0.13
N LEU A 184 -14.68 4.19 -0.95
CA LEU A 184 -15.36 2.91 -0.79
C LEU A 184 -14.38 1.75 -0.86
N LEU A 185 -13.40 1.79 -1.76
CA LEU A 185 -12.37 0.76 -1.86
C LEU A 185 -11.58 0.64 -0.56
N ILE A 186 -11.24 1.76 0.10
CA ILE A 186 -10.58 1.75 1.40
C ILE A 186 -11.49 1.12 2.47
N VAL A 187 -12.76 1.50 2.52
CA VAL A 187 -13.72 0.93 3.50
C VAL A 187 -13.89 -0.58 3.30
N VAL A 188 -14.00 -1.05 2.06
CA VAL A 188 -14.06 -2.50 1.76
C VAL A 188 -12.78 -3.21 2.21
N CYS A 189 -11.62 -2.60 2.04
CA CYS A 189 -10.36 -3.16 2.55
C CYS A 189 -10.33 -3.26 4.07
N ILE A 190 -10.88 -2.26 4.79
CA ILE A 190 -10.99 -2.30 6.25
C ILE A 190 -11.84 -3.50 6.69
N VAL A 191 -12.99 -3.72 6.05
CA VAL A 191 -13.87 -4.87 6.36
C VAL A 191 -13.13 -6.18 6.17
N GLY A 192 -12.34 -6.32 5.11
CA GLY A 192 -11.51 -7.50 4.84
C GLY A 192 -10.41 -7.78 5.87
N PHE A 193 -10.14 -6.89 6.83
CA PHE A 193 -9.18 -7.16 7.91
C PHE A 193 -9.81 -7.88 9.11
N TYR A 194 -11.14 -8.00 9.15
CA TYR A 194 -11.89 -8.59 10.26
C TYR A 194 -12.65 -9.86 9.89
N ILE A 195 -12.55 -10.29 8.63
CA ILE A 195 -13.10 -11.54 8.09
C ILE A 195 -11.91 -12.47 7.79
#